data_AF-A0A7K4AJR5-F1
#
_entry.id   AF-A0A7K4AJR5-F1
#
_cell.length_a   1.000
_cell.length_b   1.000
_cell.length_c   1.000
_cell.angle_alpha   90.00
_cell.angle_beta   90.00
_cell.angle_gamma   90.00
#
_symmetry.space_group_name_H-M   'P 1'
#
loop_
_entity.id
_entity.type
_entity.pdbx_description
1 polymer ?
#
loop_
_entity_poly.entity_id
_entity_poly.type
_entity_poly.pdbx_seq_one_letter_code
_entity_poly.pdbx_strand_id
1 'polypeptide(L)' 'MVKLFADTYALVEILKGNPAYEKYSQKELISSEFNIFELAYAMYRDFGRTDSIN' A
#
# COMPACT_ATOMS: atom_id res chain seq x y z
N MET A 1 -2.43 19.93 11.66
CA MET A 1 -2.11 19.07 10.50
C MET A 1 -3.16 17.97 10.45
N VAL A 2 -3.79 17.72 9.30
CA VAL A 2 -4.86 16.70 9.19
C VAL A 2 -4.22 15.34 8.98
N LYS A 3 -4.55 14.37 9.82
CA LYS A 3 -4.15 12.97 9.66
C LYS A 3 -5.19 12.24 8.81
N LEU A 4 -4.74 11.48 7.83
CA LEU A 4 -5.62 10.72 6.95
C LEU A 4 -5.56 9.24 7.32
N PHE A 5 -6.70 8.58 7.39
CA PHE A 5 -6.72 7.13 7.51
C PHE A 5 -6.53 6.51 6.12
N ALA A 6 -5.57 5.59 5.99
CA ALA A 6 -5.29 4.87 4.76
C ALA A 6 -5.65 3.40 4.94
N ASP A 7 -6.63 2.91 4.18
CA ASP A 7 -6.92 1.49 4.06
C ASP A 7 -5.92 0.78 3.14
N THR A 8 -6.03 -0.54 3.05
CA THR A 8 -5.15 -1.37 2.22
C THR A 8 -5.09 -0.90 0.77
N TYR A 9 -6.23 -0.51 0.20
CA TYR A 9 -6.29 -0.06 -1.20
C TYR A 9 -5.52 1.24 -1.40
N ALA A 10 -5.75 2.24 -0.53
CA ALA A 10 -5.02 3.50 -0.59
C ALA A 10 -3.50 3.30 -0.47
N LEU A 11 -3.06 2.42 0.42
CA LEU A 11 -1.64 2.10 0.60
C LEU A 11 -1.05 1.44 -0.66
N VAL A 12 -1.76 0.50 -1.29
CA VAL A 12 -1.32 -0.15 -2.54
C VAL A 12 -1.17 0.87 -3.67
N GLU A 13 -2.15 1.75 -3.86
CA GLU A 13 -2.12 2.75 -4.94
C GLU A 13 -1.02 3.80 -4.73
N ILE A 14 -0.76 4.19 -3.47
CA ILE A 14 0.37 5.06 -3.12
C ILE A 14 1.70 4.38 -3.48
N LEU A 15 1.89 3.10 -3.10
CA LEU A 15 3.13 2.37 -3.40
C LEU A 15 3.34 2.11 -4.89
N LYS A 16 2.25 1.90 -5.65
CA LYS A 16 2.29 1.77 -7.12
C LYS A 16 2.59 3.10 -7.83
N GLY A 17 2.62 4.22 -7.11
CA GLY A 17 2.85 5.53 -7.67
C GLY A 17 1.69 6.02 -8.54
N ASN A 18 0.44 5.63 -8.22
CA ASN A 18 -0.71 6.13 -8.95
C ASN A 18 -0.80 7.67 -8.83
N PRO A 19 -0.81 8.44 -9.94
CA PRO A 19 -0.89 9.90 -9.91
C PRO A 19 -2.11 10.44 -9.15
N ALA A 20 -3.22 9.72 -9.13
CA ALA A 20 -4.41 10.11 -8.36
C ALA A 20 -4.16 10.14 -6.85
N TYR A 21 -3.16 9.38 -6.38
CA TYR A 21 -2.80 9.22 -4.97
C TYR A 21 -1.55 9.99 -4.54
N GLU A 22 -0.84 10.63 -5.47
CA GLU A 22 0.43 11.32 -5.22
C GLU A 22 0.33 12.34 -4.08
N LYS A 23 -0.75 13.12 -4.04
CA LYS A 23 -1.01 14.13 -3.01
C LYS A 23 -1.10 13.57 -1.58
N TYR A 24 -1.34 12.27 -1.44
CA TYR A 24 -1.42 11.57 -0.15
C TYR A 24 -0.07 11.00 0.29
N SER A 25 0.87 10.75 -0.64
CA SER A 25 2.21 10.22 -0.32
C SER A 25 3.03 11.13 0.59
N GLN A 26 2.74 12.44 0.58
CA GLN A 26 3.42 13.47 1.37
C GLN A 26 2.63 13.84 2.65
N LYS A 27 1.66 13.03 3.06
CA LYS A 27 0.82 13.27 4.25
C LYS A 27 1.14 12.26 5.34
N GLU A 28 0.84 12.64 6.58
CA GLU A 28 0.85 11.69 7.70
C GLU A 28 -0.37 10.77 7.58
N LEU A 29 -0.11 9.48 7.40
CA LEU A 29 -1.12 8.44 7.27
C LEU A 29 -1.21 7.64 8.57
N ILE A 30 -2.45 7.38 9.00
CA ILE A 30 -2.77 6.40 10.04
C ILE A 30 -3.36 5.18 9.34
N SER A 31 -3.05 3.99 9.83
CA SER A 31 -3.69 2.76 9.39
C SER A 31 -3.92 1.81 10.57
N SER A 32 -4.62 0.71 10.33
CA SER A 32 -4.73 -0.39 11.29
C SER A 32 -3.61 -1.41 11.05
N GLU A 33 -3.27 -2.21 12.06
CA GLU A 33 -2.37 -3.35 11.90
C GLU A 33 -2.87 -4.33 10.83
N PHE A 34 -4.19 -4.55 10.78
CA PHE A 34 -4.83 -5.40 9.79
C PHE A 34 -4.54 -4.95 8.35
N ASN A 35 -4.67 -3.64 8.07
CA ASN A 35 -4.39 -3.11 6.73
C ASN A 35 -2.92 -3.28 6.34
N ILE A 36 -1.99 -3.23 7.31
CA ILE A 36 -0.57 -3.50 7.07
C ILE A 36 -0.33 -4.96 6.72
N PHE A 37 -1.01 -5.91 7.38
CA PHE A 37 -0.93 -7.33 7.01
C PHE A 37 -1.51 -7.59 5.61
N GLU A 38 -2.64 -6.97 5.27
CA GLU A 38 -3.21 -7.08 3.93
C GLU A 38 -2.30 -6.46 2.87
N LEU A 39 -1.66 -5.33 3.17
CA LEU A 39 -0.67 -4.71 2.29
C LEU A 39 0.52 -5.64 2.04
N ALA A 40 1.07 -6.23 3.11
CA ALA A 40 2.17 -7.18 3.01
C ALA A 40 1.78 -8.39 2.14
N TYR A 41 0.56 -8.93 2.34
CA TYR A 41 0.03 -9.99 1.51
C TYR A 41 -0.14 -9.57 0.04
N ALA A 42 -0.68 -8.38 -0.22
CA ALA A 42 -0.84 -7.86 -1.58
C ALA A 42 0.51 -7.71 -2.30
N MET A 43 1.53 -7.19 -1.60
CA MET A 43 2.89 -7.09 -2.13
C MET A 43 3.50 -8.47 -2.40
N TYR A 44 3.33 -9.44 -1.49
CA TYR A 44 3.81 -10.81 -1.70
C TYR A 44 3.11 -11.50 -2.86
N ARG A 45 1.80 -11.35 -3.01
CA ARG A 45 1.04 -11.92 -4.13
C ARG A 45 1.50 -11.36 -5.48
N ASP A 46 1.70 -10.04 -5.54
CA ASP A 46 1.97 -9.33 -6.79
C ASP A 46 3.47 -9.38 -7.18
N PHE A 47 4.40 -9.42 -6.22
CA PHE A 47 5.85 -9.38 -6.45
C PHE A 47 6.63 -10.59 -5.90
N GLY A 48 6.09 -11.31 -4.93
CA GLY A 48 6.70 -12.52 -4.35
C GLY A 48 6.59 -13.77 -5.23
N ARG A 49 5.89 -13.68 -6.36
CA ARG A 49 5.87 -14.70 -7.42
C ARG A 49 6.99 -14.57 -8.45
N THR A 50 8.02 -13.78 -8.15
CA THR A 50 9.22 -13.76 -8.98
C THR A 50 9.92 -15.12 -8.82
N ASP A 51 9.76 -15.96 -9.85
CA ASP A 51 10.49 -17.21 -10.11
C ASP A 51 10.27 -18.39 -9.14
N SER A 52 9.10 -19.04 -9.20
CA SER A 52 9.09 -20.51 -9.07
C SER A 52 9.59 -21.11 -10.39
N ILE A 53 10.91 -21.20 -10.44
CA ILE A 53 11.82 -21.87 -11.37
C ILE A 53 11.17 -23.01 -12.19
N ASN A 54 11.38 -22.95 -13.51
CA ASN A 54 11.28 -24.08 -14.44
C ASN A 54 12.25 -25.22 -14.08
#